data_AF-A0A9W7AA97-F1
#
_entry.id   AF-A0A9W7AA97-F1
#
_cell.length_a   1.000
_cell.length_b   1.000
_cell.length_c   1.000
_cell.angle_alpha   90.00
_cell.angle_beta   90.00
_cell.angle_gamma   90.00
#
_symmetry.space_group_name_H-M   'P 1'
#
loop_
_entity.id
_entity.type
_entity.pdbx_description
1 polymer ?
#
loop_
_entity_poly.entity_id
_entity_poly.type
_entity_poly.pdbx_seq_one_letter_code
_entity_poly.pdbx_strand_id
1 'polypeptide(L)'
;MPANTTLAQDQATLLKLWAAMGGAKQTLTNGSDDVSRWLGITVRGGRVTKIDWCECKPPLSGIISKEIGNMSELYYLGLDDNAYWGNS
;
A
#
# COMPACT_ATOMS: atom_id res chain seq x y z
N MET A 1 -10.34 -13.31 -6.96
CA MET A 1 -9.26 -13.72 -6.03
C MET A 1 -9.87 -13.73 -4.63
N PRO A 2 -9.47 -14.62 -3.71
CA PRO A 2 -9.99 -14.61 -2.35
C PRO A 2 -9.53 -13.35 -1.59
N ALA A 3 -10.36 -12.89 -0.66
CA ALA A 3 -9.99 -11.83 0.26
C ALA A 3 -8.79 -12.25 1.12
N ASN A 4 -7.93 -11.29 1.44
CA ASN A 4 -6.92 -11.44 2.47
C ASN A 4 -7.61 -11.65 3.82
N THR A 5 -7.08 -12.56 4.64
CA THR A 5 -7.57 -12.87 5.99
C THR A 5 -6.49 -12.70 7.05
N THR A 6 -5.26 -12.39 6.65
CA THR A 6 -4.09 -12.28 7.55
C THR A 6 -3.26 -11.05 7.25
N LEU A 7 -2.51 -10.57 8.25
CA LEU A 7 -1.54 -9.48 8.06
C LEU A 7 -0.48 -9.83 7.02
N ALA A 8 -0.04 -11.09 6.95
CA ALA A 8 0.98 -11.54 6.01
C ALA A 8 0.50 -11.44 4.54
N GLN A 9 -0.79 -11.68 4.28
CA GLN A 9 -1.36 -11.46 2.95
C GLN A 9 -1.49 -9.97 2.63
N ASP A 10 -1.93 -9.15 3.60
CA ASP A 10 -1.98 -7.69 3.43
C ASP A 10 -0.58 -7.13 3.15
N GLN A 11 0.44 -7.60 3.87
CA GLN A 11 1.85 -7.28 3.67
C GLN A 11 2.30 -7.59 2.23
N ALA A 12 1.96 -8.78 1.72
CA ALA A 12 2.31 -9.16 0.36
C ALA A 12 1.60 -8.29 -0.69
N THR A 13 0.34 -7.90 -0.45
CA THR A 13 -0.39 -6.97 -1.31
C THR A 13 0.23 -5.57 -1.28
N LEU A 14 0.57 -5.04 -0.11
CA LEU A 14 1.21 -3.72 0.04
C LEU A 14 2.53 -3.63 -0.72
N LEU A 15 3.39 -4.65 -0.62
CA LEU A 15 4.66 -4.69 -1.34
C LEU A 15 4.46 -4.66 -2.87
N LYS A 16 3.44 -5.36 -3.37
CA LYS A 16 3.10 -5.36 -4.80
C LYS A 16 2.56 -4.01 -5.25
N LEU A 17 1.65 -3.41 -4.49
CA LEU A 17 1.05 -2.11 -4.80
C LEU A 17 2.13 -1.01 -4.84
N TRP A 18 2.96 -0.96 -3.80
CA TRP A 18 4.04 0.02 -3.70
C TRP A 18 5.04 -0.11 -4.85
N ALA A 19 5.49 -1.33 -5.15
CA ALA A 19 6.40 -1.58 -6.25
C ALA A 19 5.78 -1.26 -7.63
N ALA A 20 4.49 -1.58 -7.82
CA ALA A 20 3.76 -1.27 -9.05
C ALA A 20 3.61 0.24 -9.31
N MET A 21 3.74 1.06 -8.27
CA MET A 21 3.72 2.52 -8.36
C MET A 21 5.14 3.15 -8.32
N GLY A 22 6.17 2.35 -8.60
CA GLY A 22 7.56 2.81 -8.67
C GLY A 22 8.23 3.02 -7.30
N GLY A 23 7.56 2.68 -6.21
CA GLY A 23 8.11 2.81 -4.87
C GLY A 23 9.18 1.76 -4.55
N ALA A 24 10.29 2.17 -3.94
CA ALA A 24 11.30 1.26 -3.45
C ALA A 24 10.87 0.62 -2.12
N LYS A 25 11.04 -0.71 -1.97
CA LYS A 25 10.65 -1.45 -0.74
C LYS A 25 11.22 -0.80 0.52
N GLN A 26 12.46 -0.36 0.49
CA GLN A 26 13.15 0.23 1.63
C GLN A 26 12.47 1.51 2.11
N THR A 27 11.90 2.31 1.20
CA THR A 27 11.15 3.52 1.52
C THR A 27 9.84 3.19 2.25
N LEU A 28 9.13 2.14 1.80
CA LEU A 28 7.89 1.72 2.44
C LEU A 28 8.14 1.17 3.85
N THR A 29 9.13 0.28 3.99
CA THR A 29 9.30 -0.46 5.25
C THR A 29 10.14 0.29 6.28
N ASN A 30 10.95 1.25 5.85
CA ASN A 30 11.98 1.92 6.67
C ASN A 30 12.84 0.92 7.47
N GLY A 31 13.15 -0.23 6.84
CA GLY A 31 13.93 -1.31 7.46
C GLY A 31 13.18 -2.14 8.52
N SER A 32 11.88 -1.93 8.71
CA SER A 32 11.08 -2.68 9.69
C SER A 32 10.34 -3.88 9.09
N ASP A 33 10.35 -4.99 9.82
CA ASP A 33 9.48 -6.15 9.53
C ASP A 33 8.07 -5.99 10.14
N ASP A 34 7.86 -4.98 10.98
CA ASP A 34 6.56 -4.65 11.56
C ASP A 34 5.76 -3.75 10.60
N VAL A 35 4.72 -4.33 9.97
CA VAL A 35 3.85 -3.65 8.99
C VAL A 35 3.19 -2.40 9.57
N SER A 36 2.94 -2.36 10.89
CA SER A 36 2.35 -1.18 11.53
C SER A 36 3.29 0.03 11.59
N ARG A 37 4.58 -0.17 11.31
CA ARG A 37 5.61 0.88 11.22
C ARG A 37 5.91 1.31 9.80
N TRP A 38 5.29 0.68 8.81
CA TRP A 38 5.50 1.03 7.41
C TRP A 38 4.89 2.40 7.10
N LEU A 39 5.51 3.10 6.15
CA LEU A 39 5.09 4.42 5.71
C LEU A 39 3.61 4.41 5.32
N GLY A 40 2.80 5.25 5.97
CA GLY A 40 1.40 5.42 5.63
C GLY A 40 0.47 4.27 6.02
N ILE A 41 0.95 3.24 6.72
CA ILE A 41 0.15 2.05 7.00
C ILE A 41 -0.45 2.12 8.41
N THR A 42 -1.77 1.92 8.50
CA THR A 42 -2.45 1.69 9.78
C THR A 42 -2.93 0.25 9.89
N VAL A 43 -2.44 -0.47 10.90
CA VAL A 43 -2.89 -1.81 11.24
C VAL A 43 -3.83 -1.76 12.45
N ARG A 44 -5.00 -2.42 12.34
CA ARG A 44 -5.95 -2.62 13.45
C ARG A 44 -6.47 -4.05 13.41
N GLY A 45 -6.64 -4.68 14.58
CA GLY A 45 -7.12 -6.07 14.66
C GLY A 45 -6.27 -7.07 13.87
N GLY A 46 -4.97 -6.79 13.70
CA GLY A 46 -4.07 -7.63 12.91
C GLY A 46 -4.27 -7.54 11.39
N ARG A 47 -4.94 -6.50 10.89
CA ARG A 47 -5.21 -6.27 9.46
C ARG A 47 -4.89 -4.83 9.06
N VAL A 48 -4.53 -4.62 7.80
CA VAL A 48 -4.33 -3.26 7.27
C VAL A 48 -5.68 -2.61 7.02
N THR A 49 -5.89 -1.43 7.60
CA THR A 49 -7.17 -0.73 7.55
C THR A 49 -7.11 0.64 6.87
N LYS A 50 -5.92 1.24 6.81
CA LYS A 50 -5.67 2.48 6.08
C LYS A 50 -4.32 2.42 5.38
N ILE A 51 -4.30 2.96 4.16
CA ILE A 51 -3.11 3.30 3.40
C ILE A 51 -3.16 4.79 3.12
N ASP A 52 -2.15 5.51 3.55
CA ASP A 52 -2.01 6.96 3.37
C ASP A 52 -0.64 7.26 2.76
N TRP A 53 -0.59 7.31 1.43
CA TRP A 53 0.63 7.57 0.68
C TRP A 53 0.58 8.91 -0.05
N CYS A 54 -0.19 9.87 0.47
CA CYS A 54 -0.27 11.20 -0.13
C CYS A 54 1.10 11.89 -0.15
N GLU A 55 1.39 12.66 -1.20
CA GLU A 55 2.61 13.48 -1.33
C GLU A 55 3.95 12.72 -1.18
N CYS A 56 4.04 11.46 -1.64
CA CYS A 56 5.30 10.70 -1.51
C CYS A 56 6.48 11.35 -2.26
N LYS A 57 7.71 11.11 -1.78
CA LYS A 57 8.95 11.60 -2.38
C LYS A 57 9.94 10.44 -2.56
N PRO A 58 10.30 10.04 -3.80
CA PRO A 58 9.76 10.52 -5.08
C PRO A 58 8.25 10.25 -5.22
N PRO A 59 7.51 11.01 -6.05
CA PRO A 59 6.09 10.80 -6.25
C PRO A 59 5.82 9.39 -6.77
N LEU A 60 4.78 8.76 -6.23
CA LEU A 60 4.31 7.47 -6.74
C LEU A 60 3.70 7.67 -8.14
N SER A 61 3.98 6.76 -9.05
CA SER A 61 3.43 6.78 -10.42
C SER A 61 3.24 5.37 -10.94
N GLY A 62 2.14 5.10 -11.66
CA GLY A 62 1.82 3.74 -12.13
C GLY A 62 0.35 3.38 -11.93
N ILE A 63 0.07 2.09 -11.82
CA ILE A 63 -1.30 1.53 -11.79
C ILE A 63 -1.58 0.97 -10.39
N ILE A 64 -2.77 1.28 -9.86
CA ILE A 64 -3.29 0.57 -8.69
C ILE A 64 -3.66 -0.85 -9.12
N SER A 65 -2.93 -1.85 -8.64
CA SER A 65 -3.22 -3.24 -8.99
C SER A 65 -4.57 -3.71 -8.42
N LYS A 66 -5.26 -4.57 -9.18
CA LYS A 66 -6.56 -5.17 -8.79
C LYS A 66 -6.52 -5.94 -7.47
N GLU A 67 -5.33 -6.38 -7.04
CA GLU A 67 -5.17 -7.08 -5.76
C GLU A 67 -5.52 -6.22 -4.55
N ILE A 68 -5.62 -4.89 -4.69
CA ILE A 68 -6.12 -4.03 -3.62
C ILE A 68 -7.54 -4.43 -3.17
N GLY A 69 -8.35 -4.98 -4.09
CA GLY A 69 -9.68 -5.50 -3.78
C GLY A 69 -9.67 -6.73 -2.85
N ASN A 70 -8.51 -7.35 -2.61
CA ASN A 70 -8.39 -8.43 -1.63
C ASN A 70 -8.19 -7.90 -0.21
N MET A 71 -7.82 -6.62 0.00
CA MET A 71 -7.60 -6.05 1.33
C MET A 71 -8.94 -5.72 2.02
N SER A 72 -9.67 -6.75 2.46
CA SER A 72 -11.07 -6.66 2.91
C SER A 72 -11.34 -5.67 4.06
N GLU A 73 -10.33 -5.41 4.90
CA GLU A 73 -10.46 -4.48 6.04
C GLU A 73 -10.00 -3.05 5.71
N LEU A 74 -9.50 -2.81 4.49
CA LEU A 74 -9.07 -1.51 4.02
C LEU A 74 -10.30 -0.63 3.74
N TYR A 75 -10.44 0.46 4.49
CA TYR A 75 -11.53 1.42 4.28
C TYR A 75 -11.03 2.81 3.84
N TYR A 76 -9.72 3.03 3.81
CA TYR A 76 -9.12 4.29 3.38
C TYR A 76 -7.88 4.04 2.52
N LEU A 77 -7.85 4.69 1.36
CA LEU A 77 -6.72 4.73 0.44
C LEU A 77 -6.49 6.19 0.00
N GLY A 78 -5.47 6.83 0.56
CA GLY A 78 -4.99 8.15 0.16
C GLY A 78 -3.81 8.00 -0.79
N LEU A 79 -3.93 8.57 -1.99
CA LEU A 79 -2.90 8.57 -3.03
C LEU A 79 -2.73 9.95 -3.68
N ASP A 80 -3.46 10.96 -3.21
CA ASP A 80 -3.44 12.34 -3.71
C ASP A 80 -2.06 13.00 -3.60
N ASP A 81 -1.85 14.01 -4.45
CA ASP A 81 -0.59 14.76 -4.58
C ASP A 81 0.67 13.90 -4.82
N ASN A 82 0.47 12.64 -5.19
CA ASN A 82 1.38 11.93 -6.08
C ASN A 82 1.05 12.34 -7.50
N ALA A 83 2.06 12.45 -8.37
CA ALA A 83 1.84 12.80 -9.76
C ALA A 83 0.87 11.80 -10.42
N TYR A 84 -0.40 12.16 -10.52
CA TYR A 84 -1.44 11.24 -10.95
C TYR A 84 -1.45 11.03 -12.47
N TRP A 85 -1.24 9.76 -12.81
CA TRP A 85 -2.09 8.85 -13.59
C TRP A 85 -2.54 9.21 -15.02
N GLY A 86 -2.11 8.35 -15.95
CA GLY A 86 -2.82 8.05 -17.19
C GLY A 86 -2.06 8.40 -18.45
N ASN A 87 -1.13 7.53 -18.88
CA ASN A 87 -0.89 7.40 -20.31
C ASN A 87 -1.65 6.17 -20.81
N SER A 88 -2.65 6.47 -21.62
CA SER A 88 -3.46 5.60 -22.50
C SER A 88 -2.69 4.48 -23.17
#